data_AF-A0A832A7J4-F1
#
_entry.id   AF-A0A832A7J4-F1
#
_cell.length_a   1.000
_cell.length_b   1.000
_cell.length_c   1.000
_cell.angle_alpha   90.00
_cell.angle_beta   90.00
_cell.angle_gamma   90.00
#
_symmetry.space_group_name_H-M   'P 1'
#
loop_
_entity.id
_entity.type
_entity.pdbx_description
1 polymer ?
#
loop_
_entity_poly.entity_id
_entity_poly.type
_entity_poly.pdbx_seq_one_letter_code
_entity_poly.pdbx_strand_id
1 'polypeptide(L)'
;PTRVLDLIEHRDLLEDNIEALIKTEGRKAGVEIKEIRLGEPSIPPELLISRLRVQLADQLGKAYERETEAQDKRIKTEQARATADEQPRLVAAQIAVKVARQREEERAALGSAERKYLEALARGQSAQADVLGKDRVAMLQALEKVLSTLENRPELVSLVSRLVPHTVVGGNAGLAGAAAILGSALRGDRSPAAAGKPPEAPN
;
A
#
# COMPACT_ATOMS: atom_id res chain seq x y z
N PRO A 1 -46.81 -52.48 -18.61
CA PRO A 1 -47.71 -52.03 -19.69
C PRO A 1 -46.94 -51.19 -20.72
N THR A 2 -46.23 -51.89 -21.61
CA THR A 2 -45.54 -51.42 -22.83
C THR A 2 -45.36 -52.71 -23.63
N ARG A 3 -46.22 -52.98 -24.63
CA ARG A 3 -46.12 -54.22 -25.43
C ARG A 3 -46.10 -53.99 -26.93
N VAL A 4 -46.36 -52.76 -27.36
CA VAL A 4 -46.45 -52.38 -28.78
C VAL A 4 -45.17 -51.67 -29.24
N LEU A 5 -44.46 -50.97 -28.34
CA LEU A 5 -43.24 -50.23 -28.66
C LEU A 5 -41.99 -51.13 -28.72
N ASP A 6 -41.98 -52.22 -27.95
CA ASP A 6 -40.89 -53.21 -27.94
C ASP A 6 -40.76 -53.91 -29.30
N LEU A 7 -41.85 -54.00 -30.07
CA LEU A 7 -41.86 -54.50 -31.45
C LEU A 7 -41.04 -53.64 -32.42
N ILE A 8 -40.70 -52.40 -32.03
CA ILE A 8 -39.86 -51.48 -32.80
C ILE A 8 -38.45 -51.43 -32.23
N GLU A 9 -38.30 -51.27 -30.91
CA GLU A 9 -37.01 -51.02 -30.26
C GLU A 9 -36.17 -52.28 -30.07
N HIS A 10 -36.84 -53.43 -29.89
CA HIS A 10 -36.21 -54.71 -29.57
C HIS A 10 -36.74 -55.82 -30.48
N ARG A 11 -36.97 -55.49 -31.75
CA ARG A 11 -37.52 -56.41 -32.74
C ARG A 11 -36.68 -57.68 -32.86
N ASP A 12 -35.37 -57.53 -33.02
CA ASP A 12 -34.45 -58.65 -33.25
C ASP A 12 -34.48 -59.62 -32.05
N LEU A 13 -34.45 -59.07 -30.82
CA LEU A 13 -34.52 -59.86 -29.60
C LEU A 13 -35.86 -60.60 -29.45
N LEU A 14 -36.95 -60.01 -29.92
CA LEU A 14 -38.27 -60.65 -29.91
C LEU A 14 -38.35 -61.76 -30.97
N GLU A 15 -37.83 -61.52 -32.17
CA GLU A 15 -37.73 -62.52 -33.24
C GLU A 15 -36.91 -63.73 -32.79
N ASP A 16 -35.74 -63.52 -32.20
CA ASP A 16 -34.87 -64.59 -31.67
C ASP A 16 -35.55 -65.42 -30.57
N ASN A 17 -36.23 -64.75 -29.62
CA ASN A 17 -36.93 -65.42 -28.53
C ASN A 17 -38.13 -66.24 -29.05
N ILE A 18 -38.89 -65.69 -29.99
CA ILE A 18 -40.02 -66.39 -30.62
C ILE A 18 -39.52 -67.55 -31.47
N GLU A 19 -38.41 -67.38 -32.18
CA GLU A 19 -37.77 -68.42 -32.97
C GLU A 19 -37.32 -69.60 -32.11
N ALA A 20 -36.68 -69.36 -30.96
CA ALA A 20 -36.26 -70.42 -30.06
C ALA A 20 -37.44 -71.26 -29.53
N LEU A 21 -38.55 -70.59 -29.18
CA LEU A 21 -39.76 -71.25 -28.70
C LEU A 21 -40.43 -72.05 -29.81
N ILE A 22 -40.60 -71.46 -31.00
CA ILE A 22 -41.27 -72.08 -32.14
C ILE A 22 -40.43 -73.20 -32.75
N LYS A 23 -39.09 -73.13 -32.76
CA LYS A 23 -38.22 -74.26 -33.16
C LYS A 23 -38.36 -75.48 -32.26
N THR A 24 -38.69 -75.28 -30.99
CA THR A 24 -38.94 -76.37 -30.04
C THR A 24 -40.28 -77.04 -30.32
N GLU A 25 -41.32 -76.25 -30.59
CA GLU A 25 -42.66 -76.76 -30.89
C GLU A 25 -42.75 -77.35 -32.30
N GLY A 26 -42.09 -76.74 -33.30
CA GLY A 26 -41.99 -77.23 -34.67
C GLY A 26 -41.32 -78.60 -34.77
N ARG A 27 -40.26 -78.84 -33.99
CA ARG A 27 -39.63 -80.17 -33.90
C ARG A 27 -40.59 -81.25 -33.40
N LYS A 28 -41.47 -80.94 -32.44
CA LYS A 28 -42.50 -81.88 -31.97
C LYS A 28 -43.54 -82.18 -33.06
N ALA A 29 -43.83 -81.21 -33.91
CA ALA A 29 -44.75 -81.33 -35.05
C ALA A 29 -44.10 -81.90 -36.33
N GLY A 30 -42.80 -82.21 -36.31
CA GLY A 30 -42.06 -82.72 -37.48
C GLY A 30 -41.74 -81.65 -38.54
N VAL A 31 -41.82 -80.37 -38.19
CA VAL A 31 -41.56 -79.23 -39.09
C VAL A 31 -40.29 -78.49 -38.65
N GLU A 32 -39.33 -78.33 -39.56
CA GLU A 32 -38.11 -77.55 -39.33
C GLU A 32 -38.32 -76.10 -39.76
N ILE A 33 -38.24 -75.17 -38.80
CA ILE A 33 -38.45 -73.75 -39.01
C ILE A 33 -37.09 -73.07 -39.07
N LYS A 34 -36.78 -72.44 -40.21
CA LYS A 34 -35.47 -71.82 -40.48
C LYS A 34 -35.34 -70.44 -39.83
N GLU A 35 -36.28 -69.55 -40.12
CA GLU A 35 -36.31 -68.16 -39.63
C GLU A 35 -37.75 -67.72 -39.37
N ILE A 36 -37.94 -66.80 -38.43
CA ILE A 36 -39.21 -66.13 -38.15
C ILE A 36 -39.00 -64.64 -38.28
N ARG A 37 -39.84 -63.99 -39.10
CA ARG A 37 -39.81 -62.53 -39.27
C ARG A 37 -41.18 -61.97 -38.95
N LEU A 38 -41.22 -60.92 -38.13
CA LEU A 38 -42.44 -60.21 -37.84
C LEU A 38 -42.83 -59.31 -39.04
N GLY A 39 -44.12 -59.28 -39.38
CA GLY A 39 -44.64 -58.34 -40.36
C GLY A 39 -44.57 -56.90 -39.87
N GLU A 40 -44.85 -55.94 -40.74
CA GLU A 40 -44.88 -54.53 -40.35
C GLU A 40 -46.00 -54.28 -39.31
N PRO A 41 -45.67 -53.84 -38.09
CA PRO A 41 -46.67 -53.65 -37.04
C PRO A 41 -47.60 -52.48 -37.38
N SER A 42 -48.92 -52.72 -37.35
CA SER A 42 -49.91 -51.65 -37.47
C SER A 42 -49.98 -50.87 -36.15
N ILE A 43 -49.16 -49.83 -36.04
CA ILE A 43 -49.09 -48.97 -34.86
C ILE A 43 -50.11 -47.84 -35.01
N PRO A 44 -51.01 -47.64 -34.03
CA PRO A 44 -51.96 -46.54 -34.08
C PRO A 44 -51.22 -45.19 -34.09
N PRO A 45 -51.64 -44.23 -34.94
CA PRO A 45 -50.93 -42.98 -35.15
C PRO A 45 -50.79 -42.13 -33.88
N GLU A 46 -51.67 -42.32 -32.89
CA GLU A 46 -51.65 -41.65 -31.58
C GLU A 46 -50.36 -41.90 -30.79
N LEU A 47 -49.78 -43.10 -30.91
CA LEU A 47 -48.53 -43.46 -30.23
C LEU A 47 -47.30 -42.85 -30.91
N LEU A 48 -47.36 -42.67 -32.24
CA LEU A 48 -46.28 -42.07 -33.02
C LEU A 48 -46.11 -40.58 -32.69
N ILE A 49 -47.22 -39.85 -32.57
CA ILE A 49 -47.20 -38.42 -32.23
C ILE A 49 -46.62 -38.21 -30.82
N SER A 50 -47.01 -39.05 -29.87
CA SER A 50 -46.52 -38.99 -28.49
C SER A 50 -45.01 -39.24 -28.42
N ARG A 51 -44.49 -40.23 -29.16
CA ARG A 51 -43.05 -40.51 -29.26
C ARG A 51 -42.28 -39.35 -29.86
N LEU A 52 -42.78 -38.76 -30.94
CA LEU A 52 -42.13 -37.63 -31.59
C LEU A 52 -42.01 -36.42 -30.64
N ARG A 53 -43.03 -36.17 -29.82
CA ARG A 53 -42.99 -35.11 -28.80
C ARG A 53 -41.93 -35.38 -27.73
N VAL A 54 -41.80 -36.62 -27.26
CA VAL A 54 -40.76 -37.01 -26.29
C VAL A 54 -39.38 -36.83 -26.90
N GLN A 55 -39.16 -37.32 -28.13
CA GLN A 55 -37.87 -37.15 -28.81
C GLN A 55 -37.51 -35.68 -29.03
N LEU A 56 -38.49 -34.85 -29.40
CA LEU A 56 -38.28 -33.41 -29.54
C LEU A 56 -37.93 -32.76 -28.20
N ALA A 57 -38.63 -33.13 -27.12
CA ALA A 57 -38.31 -32.64 -25.78
C ALA A 57 -36.90 -33.04 -25.33
N ASP A 58 -36.49 -34.28 -25.58
CA ASP A 58 -35.14 -34.76 -25.27
C ASP A 58 -34.06 -34.03 -26.08
N GLN A 59 -34.32 -33.77 -27.37
CA GLN A 59 -33.42 -33.01 -28.23
C GLN A 59 -33.29 -31.56 -27.76
N LEU A 60 -34.40 -30.92 -27.40
CA LEU A 60 -34.41 -29.57 -26.84
C LEU A 60 -33.68 -29.53 -25.50
N GLY A 61 -33.92 -30.49 -24.60
CA GLY A 61 -33.21 -30.59 -23.33
C GLY A 61 -31.69 -30.67 -23.51
N LYS A 62 -31.23 -31.57 -24.38
CA LYS A 62 -29.79 -31.69 -24.72
C LYS A 62 -29.23 -30.45 -25.40
N ALA A 63 -30.04 -29.69 -26.14
CA ALA A 63 -29.61 -28.43 -26.73
C ALA A 63 -29.42 -27.36 -25.65
N TYR A 64 -30.38 -27.23 -24.73
CA TYR A 64 -30.32 -26.28 -23.61
C TYR A 64 -29.17 -26.56 -22.64
N GLU A 65 -28.90 -27.82 -22.33
CA GLU A 65 -27.75 -28.21 -21.49
C GLU A 65 -26.43 -27.74 -22.12
N ARG A 66 -26.23 -28.04 -23.42
CA ARG A 66 -25.03 -27.61 -24.15
C ARG A 66 -24.92 -26.09 -24.25
N GLU A 67 -26.03 -25.41 -24.46
CA GLU A 67 -26.07 -23.94 -24.48
C GLU A 67 -25.67 -23.38 -23.12
N THR A 68 -26.22 -23.91 -22.03
CA THR A 68 -25.91 -23.49 -20.67
C THR A 68 -24.44 -23.73 -20.34
N GLU A 69 -23.89 -24.90 -20.66
CA GLU A 69 -22.46 -25.19 -20.48
C GLU A 69 -21.57 -24.23 -21.28
N ALA A 70 -21.98 -23.85 -22.49
CA ALA A 70 -21.25 -22.89 -23.31
C ALA A 70 -21.31 -21.48 -22.69
N GLN A 71 -22.47 -21.06 -22.15
CA GLN A 71 -22.60 -19.78 -21.47
C GLN A 71 -21.81 -19.75 -20.16
N ASP A 72 -21.82 -20.82 -19.37
CA ASP A 72 -21.02 -20.93 -18.15
C ASP A 72 -19.52 -20.82 -18.45
N LYS A 73 -19.07 -21.45 -19.55
CA LYS A 73 -17.69 -21.30 -20.02
C LYS A 73 -17.39 -19.85 -20.40
N ARG A 74 -18.29 -19.17 -21.12
CA ARG A 74 -18.14 -17.75 -21.47
C ARG A 74 -18.08 -16.86 -20.24
N ILE A 75 -18.98 -17.05 -19.26
CA ILE A 75 -18.99 -16.30 -18.01
C ILE A 75 -17.67 -16.50 -17.27
N LYS A 76 -17.20 -17.75 -17.15
CA LYS A 76 -15.90 -18.05 -16.51
C LYS A 76 -14.74 -17.37 -17.23
N THR A 77 -14.73 -17.36 -18.57
CA THR A 77 -13.67 -16.69 -19.33
C THR A 77 -13.73 -15.18 -19.18
N GLU A 78 -14.92 -14.57 -19.20
CA GLU A 78 -15.09 -13.13 -19.01
C GLU A 78 -14.74 -12.72 -17.58
N GLN A 79 -15.10 -13.53 -16.57
CA GLN A 79 -14.72 -13.29 -15.18
C GLN A 79 -13.21 -13.40 -14.97
N ALA A 80 -12.57 -14.41 -15.58
CA ALA A 80 -11.12 -14.57 -15.54
C ALA A 80 -10.43 -13.39 -16.23
N ARG A 81 -10.96 -12.93 -17.36
CA ARG A 81 -10.47 -11.75 -18.08
C ARG A 81 -10.60 -10.48 -17.25
N ALA A 82 -11.77 -10.21 -16.67
CA ALA A 82 -12.00 -9.07 -15.78
C ALA A 82 -11.06 -9.09 -14.56
N THR A 83 -10.81 -10.27 -13.99
CA THR A 83 -9.87 -10.42 -12.87
C THR A 83 -8.43 -10.14 -13.32
N ALA A 84 -8.04 -10.63 -14.50
CA ALA A 84 -6.73 -10.36 -15.07
C ALA A 84 -6.54 -8.86 -15.39
N ASP A 85 -7.59 -8.17 -15.85
CA ASP A 85 -7.55 -6.74 -16.15
C ASP A 85 -7.42 -5.88 -14.86
N GLU A 86 -7.92 -6.34 -13.72
CA GLU A 86 -7.73 -5.69 -12.41
C GLU A 86 -6.38 -6.04 -11.75
N GLN A 87 -5.72 -7.12 -12.17
CA GLN A 87 -4.45 -7.56 -11.58
C GLN A 87 -3.33 -6.49 -11.62
N PRO A 88 -3.12 -5.72 -12.71
CA PRO A 88 -2.14 -4.63 -12.72
C PRO A 88 -2.40 -3.58 -11.65
N ARG A 89 -3.68 -3.26 -11.40
CA ARG A 89 -4.07 -2.28 -10.37
C ARG A 89 -3.80 -2.80 -8.97
N LEU A 90 -4.11 -4.07 -8.70
CA LEU A 90 -3.80 -4.72 -7.42
C LEU A 90 -2.29 -4.77 -7.17
N VAL A 91 -1.52 -5.14 -8.19
CA VAL A 91 -0.04 -5.18 -8.11
C VAL A 91 0.52 -3.79 -7.90
N ALA A 92 0.03 -2.77 -8.62
CA ALA A 92 0.45 -1.39 -8.44
C ALA A 92 0.19 -0.89 -7.00
N ALA A 93 -0.98 -1.20 -6.42
CA ALA A 93 -1.29 -0.86 -5.03
C ALA A 93 -0.35 -1.56 -4.04
N GLN A 94 -0.07 -2.85 -4.24
CA GLN A 94 0.87 -3.60 -3.38
C GLN A 94 2.30 -3.05 -3.48
N ILE A 95 2.76 -2.72 -4.69
CA ILE A 95 4.06 -2.09 -4.92
C ILE A 95 4.11 -0.73 -4.22
N ALA A 96 3.06 0.09 -4.32
CA ALA A 96 3.00 1.39 -3.66
C ALA A 96 3.14 1.27 -2.13
N VAL A 97 2.48 0.29 -1.50
CA VAL A 97 2.63 0.02 -0.05
C VAL A 97 4.06 -0.42 0.29
N LYS A 98 4.66 -1.31 -0.52
CA LYS A 98 6.05 -1.74 -0.31
C LYS A 98 7.03 -0.58 -0.45
N VAL A 99 6.85 0.27 -1.47
CA VAL A 99 7.67 1.48 -1.68
C VAL A 99 7.50 2.45 -0.52
N ALA A 100 6.29 2.64 0.00
CA ALA A 100 6.05 3.49 1.16
C ALA A 100 6.78 2.99 2.41
N ARG A 101 6.73 1.67 2.69
CA ARG A 101 7.46 1.04 3.80
C ARG A 101 8.98 1.17 3.64
N GLN A 102 9.50 0.87 2.45
CA GLN A 102 10.94 1.03 2.16
C GLN A 102 11.42 2.47 2.36
N ARG A 103 10.62 3.46 1.95
CA ARG A 103 10.94 4.88 2.18
C ARG A 103 10.93 5.25 3.66
N GLU A 104 10.04 4.67 4.46
CA GLU A 104 10.01 4.88 5.91
C GLU A 104 11.26 4.27 6.57
N GLU A 105 11.59 3.02 6.22
CA GLU A 105 12.78 2.32 6.70
C GLU A 105 14.07 3.05 6.29
N GLU A 106 14.16 3.54 5.05
CA GLU A 106 15.27 4.34 4.56
C GLU A 106 15.45 5.62 5.38
N ARG A 107 14.36 6.37 5.62
CA ARG A 107 14.43 7.59 6.45
C ARG A 107 14.82 7.26 7.89
N ALA A 108 14.30 6.18 8.47
CA ALA A 108 14.66 5.75 9.82
C ALA A 108 16.14 5.35 9.90
N ALA A 109 16.67 4.67 8.88
CA ALA A 109 18.06 4.29 8.78
C ALA A 109 18.97 5.52 8.64
N LEU A 110 18.64 6.46 7.74
CA LEU A 110 19.37 7.72 7.57
C LEU A 110 19.38 8.54 8.85
N GLY A 111 18.21 8.73 9.49
CA GLY A 111 18.13 9.45 10.77
C GLY A 111 18.87 8.75 11.90
N SER A 112 18.97 7.41 11.88
CA SER A 112 19.80 6.66 12.83
C SER A 112 21.29 6.81 12.54
N ALA A 113 21.69 6.83 11.27
CA ALA A 113 23.06 7.05 10.86
C ALA A 113 23.53 8.48 11.21
N GLU A 114 22.71 9.48 10.93
CA GLU A 114 23.01 10.89 11.25
C GLU A 114 23.14 11.11 12.76
N ARG A 115 22.23 10.52 13.57
CA ARG A 115 22.35 10.56 15.04
C ARG A 115 23.67 9.95 15.52
N LYS A 116 24.04 8.78 15.02
CA LYS A 116 25.31 8.12 15.37
C LYS A 116 26.52 8.95 14.96
N TYR A 117 26.47 9.57 13.78
CA TYR A 117 27.54 10.45 13.30
C TYR A 117 27.71 11.68 14.19
N LEU A 118 26.61 12.37 14.52
CA LEU A 118 26.64 13.53 15.41
C LEU A 118 27.09 13.16 16.83
N GLU A 119 26.68 12.01 17.34
CA GLU A 119 27.13 11.52 18.65
C GLU A 119 28.63 11.22 18.65
N ALA A 120 29.15 10.55 17.60
CA ALA A 120 30.58 10.29 17.46
C ALA A 120 31.39 11.60 17.35
N LEU A 121 30.88 12.58 16.60
CA LEU A 121 31.49 13.89 16.46
C LEU A 121 31.53 14.63 17.81
N ALA A 122 30.42 14.64 18.55
CA ALA A 122 30.33 15.27 19.86
C ALA A 122 31.29 14.62 20.87
N ARG A 123 31.40 13.28 20.87
CA ARG A 123 32.38 12.56 21.70
C ARG A 123 33.83 12.88 21.32
N GLY A 124 34.12 13.03 20.03
CA GLY A 124 35.44 13.43 19.55
C GLY A 124 35.81 14.85 20.00
N GLN A 125 34.89 15.79 19.87
CA GLN A 125 35.06 17.17 20.34
C GLN A 125 35.21 17.26 21.86
N SER A 126 34.40 16.51 22.63
CA SER A 126 34.54 16.45 24.08
C SER A 126 35.88 15.86 24.49
N ALA A 127 36.34 14.79 23.83
CA ALA A 127 37.65 14.20 24.10
C ALA A 127 38.80 15.17 23.80
N GLN A 128 38.72 15.96 22.72
CA GLN A 128 39.70 17.02 22.43
C GLN A 128 39.69 18.12 23.51
N ALA A 129 38.52 18.54 23.96
CA ALA A 129 38.37 19.52 25.04
C ALA A 129 38.89 18.97 26.39
N ASP A 130 38.71 17.68 26.65
CA ASP A 130 39.21 17.01 27.85
C ASP A 130 40.75 16.90 27.84
N VAL A 131 41.37 16.59 26.70
CA VAL A 131 42.84 16.46 26.57
C VAL A 131 43.56 17.82 26.57
N LEU A 132 42.99 18.85 25.95
CA LEU A 132 43.52 20.22 26.06
C LEU A 132 43.26 20.85 27.44
N GLY A 133 42.33 20.28 28.21
CA GLY A 133 41.81 20.81 29.46
C GLY A 133 40.75 21.88 29.20
N LYS A 134 39.50 21.65 29.64
CA LYS A 134 38.36 22.57 29.46
C LYS A 134 38.70 24.00 29.87
N ASP A 135 39.46 24.14 30.94
CA ASP A 135 39.87 25.43 31.50
C ASP A 135 40.87 26.17 30.60
N ARG A 136 41.78 25.46 29.93
CA ARG A 136 42.76 26.08 29.01
C ARG A 136 42.11 26.49 27.70
N VAL A 137 41.18 25.70 27.16
CA VAL A 137 40.43 26.08 25.95
C VAL A 137 39.50 27.28 26.23
N ALA A 138 38.81 27.28 27.38
CA ALA A 138 37.99 28.41 27.79
C ALA A 138 38.83 29.67 28.02
N MET A 139 40.00 29.55 28.64
CA MET A 139 40.92 30.67 28.86
C MET A 139 41.50 31.21 27.54
N LEU A 140 41.87 30.35 26.60
CA LEU A 140 42.35 30.77 25.28
C LEU A 140 41.25 31.44 24.45
N GLN A 141 40.02 30.91 24.47
CA GLN A 141 38.88 31.55 23.81
C GLN A 141 38.49 32.89 24.46
N ALA A 142 38.61 33.01 25.78
CA ALA A 142 38.40 34.28 26.47
C ALA A 142 39.49 35.30 26.08
N LEU A 143 40.75 34.88 26.02
CA LEU A 143 41.86 35.73 25.60
C LEU A 143 41.69 36.20 24.15
N GLU A 144 41.30 35.31 23.24
CA GLU A 144 41.09 35.62 21.83
C GLU A 144 39.89 36.55 21.60
N LYS A 145 38.81 36.38 22.37
CA LYS A 145 37.68 37.32 22.38
C LYS A 145 38.07 38.69 22.94
N VAL A 146 38.95 38.74 23.94
CA VAL A 146 39.48 40.01 24.47
C VAL A 146 40.39 40.68 23.43
N LEU A 147 41.31 39.94 22.80
CA LEU A 147 42.19 40.47 21.77
C LEU A 147 41.43 40.98 20.53
N SER A 148 40.45 40.22 20.04
CA SER A 148 39.63 40.62 18.89
C SER A 148 38.67 41.79 19.21
N THR A 149 38.20 41.92 20.46
CA THR A 149 37.42 43.10 20.86
C THR A 149 38.31 44.34 21.06
N LEU A 150 39.57 44.17 21.41
CA LEU A 150 40.58 45.24 21.40
C LEU A 150 40.97 45.66 19.98
N GLU A 151 41.09 44.72 19.04
CA GLU A 151 41.43 45.00 17.64
C GLU A 151 40.31 45.73 16.90
N ASN A 152 39.05 45.36 17.15
CA ASN A 152 37.88 45.99 16.55
C ASN A 152 37.47 47.33 17.23
N ARG A 153 38.03 47.64 18.41
CA ARG A 153 37.81 48.91 19.13
C ARG A 153 39.13 49.45 19.70
N PRO A 154 39.96 50.14 18.89
CA PRO A 154 41.26 50.66 19.32
C PRO A 154 41.16 51.73 20.44
N GLU A 155 39.98 52.23 20.75
CA GLU A 155 39.75 53.23 21.80
C GLU A 155 39.93 52.67 23.23
N LEU A 156 39.80 51.34 23.43
CA LEU A 156 39.92 50.73 24.76
C LEU A 156 41.39 50.57 25.24
N VAL A 157 42.36 50.64 24.33
CA VAL A 157 43.80 50.64 24.69
C VAL A 157 44.17 51.92 25.47
N SER A 158 43.46 53.03 25.22
CA SER A 158 43.61 54.28 25.98
C SER A 158 42.94 54.27 27.37
N LEU A 159 42.01 53.33 27.60
CA LEU A 159 41.30 53.19 28.87
C LEU A 159 41.93 52.11 29.77
N VAL A 160 42.54 51.07 29.20
CA VAL A 160 43.29 50.05 29.97
C VAL A 160 44.66 50.58 30.44
N SER A 161 45.33 51.44 29.67
CA SER A 161 46.49 52.20 30.16
C SER A 161 46.15 53.19 31.29
N ARG A 162 44.86 53.53 31.45
CA ARG A 162 44.33 54.34 32.56
C ARG A 162 43.77 53.53 33.72
N LEU A 163 43.57 52.22 33.55
CA LEU A 163 43.10 51.29 34.56
C LEU A 163 44.22 50.35 35.03
N VAL A 164 45.49 50.76 34.88
CA VAL A 164 46.51 50.43 35.87
C VAL A 164 46.24 51.36 37.06
N PRO A 165 45.81 50.87 38.23
CA PRO A 165 45.62 51.73 39.38
C PRO A 165 47.00 52.24 39.83
N HIS A 166 47.32 53.48 39.51
CA HIS A 166 48.17 54.29 40.38
C HIS A 166 47.33 54.75 41.58
N THR A 167 46.88 53.81 42.41
CA THR A 167 46.39 54.12 43.76
C THR A 167 47.61 54.44 44.62
N VAL A 168 48.13 55.66 44.47
CA VAL A 168 48.71 56.36 45.62
C VAL A 168 47.56 57.13 46.24
N VAL A 169 47.09 56.62 47.37
CA VAL A 169 46.07 57.25 48.20
C VAL A 169 46.64 58.57 48.74
N GLY A 170 46.00 59.69 48.38
CA GLY A 170 46.31 61.00 48.90
C GLY A 170 45.10 61.94 48.79
N GLY A 171 44.32 62.04 49.88
CA GLY A 171 43.62 63.26 50.26
C GLY A 171 42.34 63.67 49.51
N ASN A 172 41.20 63.28 50.09
CA ASN A 172 39.99 64.11 50.29
C ASN A 172 39.18 64.61 49.07
N ALA A 173 38.35 63.75 48.46
CA ALA A 173 37.02 64.07 47.89
C ALA A 173 36.37 62.83 47.22
N GLY A 174 35.98 61.82 48.01
CA GLY A 174 35.64 60.46 47.56
C GLY A 174 34.23 60.19 47.02
N LEU A 175 33.42 61.19 46.63
CA LEU A 175 32.08 60.92 46.08
C LEU A 175 31.73 61.69 44.80
N ALA A 176 32.52 62.69 44.41
CA ALA A 176 32.24 63.49 43.22
C ALA A 176 32.61 62.76 41.91
N GLY A 177 33.66 61.94 41.92
CA GLY A 177 34.16 61.26 40.71
C GLY A 177 33.26 60.14 40.19
N ALA A 178 32.62 59.38 41.09
CA ALA A 178 31.69 58.31 40.70
C ALA A 178 30.34 58.86 40.18
N ALA A 179 29.87 59.98 40.75
CA ALA A 179 28.62 60.62 40.34
C ALA A 179 28.71 61.29 38.96
N ALA A 180 29.88 61.81 38.58
CA ALA A 180 30.12 62.44 37.28
C ALA A 180 29.94 61.46 36.10
N ILE A 181 30.35 60.20 36.29
CA ILE A 181 30.27 59.16 35.26
C ILE A 181 28.83 58.66 35.10
N LEU A 182 28.08 58.60 36.20
CA LEU A 182 26.67 58.18 36.21
C LEU A 182 25.72 59.29 35.70
N GLY A 183 26.01 60.55 36.00
CA GLY A 183 25.22 61.70 35.54
C GLY A 183 25.33 61.96 34.03
N SER A 184 26.49 61.68 33.40
CA SER A 184 26.65 61.78 31.95
C SER A 184 25.95 60.66 31.20
N ALA A 185 25.84 59.47 31.81
CA ALA A 185 25.14 58.33 31.21
C ALA A 185 23.60 58.51 31.20
N LEU A 186 23.04 59.23 32.18
CA LEU A 186 21.58 59.41 32.31
C LEU A 186 21.00 60.54 31.44
N ARG A 187 21.84 61.45 30.91
CA ARG A 187 21.39 62.65 30.16
C ARG A 187 21.31 62.45 28.64
N GLY A 188 21.71 61.28 28.14
CA GLY A 188 21.84 61.01 26.71
C GLY A 188 20.56 60.61 25.96
N ASP A 189 19.40 60.51 26.61
CA ASP A 189 18.24 59.83 26.00
C ASP A 189 16.91 60.63 26.04
N ARG A 190 16.90 61.82 25.41
CA ARG A 190 15.64 62.54 25.10
C ARG A 190 15.66 63.09 23.67
N SER A 191 15.12 62.31 22.74
CA SER A 191 14.59 62.78 21.45
C SER A 191 13.17 62.22 21.28
N PRO A 192 12.18 63.01 20.79
CA PRO A 192 10.75 62.67 20.87
C PRO A 192 10.33 61.62 19.84
N ALA A 193 9.53 60.66 20.31
CA ALA A 193 8.95 59.55 19.56
C ALA A 193 7.95 60.00 18.49
N ALA A 194 8.00 59.34 17.33
CA ALA A 194 7.05 59.48 16.23
C ALA A 194 5.64 58.99 16.62
N ALA A 195 4.64 59.84 16.40
CA ALA A 195 3.22 59.54 16.63
C ALA A 195 2.66 58.66 15.49
N GLY A 196 2.18 57.47 15.85
CA GLY A 196 1.43 56.55 14.98
C GLY A 196 -0.03 56.98 14.79
N LYS A 197 -0.56 56.67 13.60
CA LYS A 197 -1.96 56.85 13.18
C LYS A 197 -2.95 56.05 14.07
N PRO A 198 -4.19 56.52 14.28
CA PRO A 198 -5.23 55.79 15.00
C PRO A 198 -5.96 54.75 14.12
N PRO A 199 -6.59 53.72 14.74
CA PRO A 199 -7.28 52.62 14.06
C PRO A 199 -8.76 52.94 13.79
N GLU A 200 -9.30 52.48 12.66
CA GLU A 200 -10.72 52.61 12.33
C GLU A 200 -11.30 51.29 11.79
N ALA A 201 -12.18 50.70 12.60
CA ALA A 201 -13.26 49.76 12.28
C ALA A 201 -14.16 49.70 13.55
N PRO A 202 -15.45 49.30 13.52
CA PRO A 202 -16.30 48.84 12.41
C PRO A 202 -17.70 49.53 12.35
N ASN A 203 -18.37 49.43 11.19
CA ASN A 203 -19.83 49.26 11.03
C ASN A 203 -20.14 48.86 9.59
#